data_AF-A0A9E5U2J2-F1
#
_entry.id   AF-A0A9E5U2J2-F1
#
_cell.length_a   1.000
_cell.length_b   1.000
_cell.length_c   1.000
_cell.angle_alpha   90.00
_cell.angle_beta   90.00
_cell.angle_gamma   90.00
#
_symmetry.space_group_name_H-M   'P 1'
#
loop_
_entity.id
_entity.type
_entity.pdbx_description
1 polymer ?
#
loop_
_entity_poly.entity_id
_entity_poly.type
_entity_poly.pdbx_seq_one_letter_code
_entity_poly.pdbx_strand_id
1 'polypeptide(L)'
;MSNPVRAGREPAALHDRAPGYGIARLHRRTRQVSLAAWPRWADPNAGDQPYPGWPVVVAQRDNYGRRATHWLPEVVVEGMEQPVIQLVYEATGEIVYTLRLNDTRFVPGVFEPGRYTIRIGEPGTERHRELTGIVAAEEPGGMLSVVFE
;
A
#
# COMPACT_ATOMS: atom_id res chain seq x y z
N MET A 1 6.46 8.97 19.98
CA MET A 1 6.49 9.34 21.41
C MET A 1 7.47 8.41 22.11
N SER A 2 8.68 8.89 22.39
CA SER A 2 9.71 8.15 23.15
C SER A 2 10.23 8.96 24.35
N ASN A 3 9.69 10.17 24.56
CA ASN A 3 10.08 11.03 25.66
C ASN A 3 9.22 10.73 26.88
N PRO A 4 9.83 10.69 28.08
CA PRO A 4 9.08 10.53 29.30
C PRO A 4 8.00 11.60 29.45
N VAL A 5 6.82 11.19 29.88
CA VAL A 5 5.68 12.06 30.15
C VAL A 5 5.15 11.73 31.52
N ARG A 6 4.83 12.74 32.33
CA ARG A 6 4.20 12.51 33.63
C ARG A 6 2.78 12.00 33.40
N ALA A 7 2.58 10.70 33.58
CA ALA A 7 1.31 10.04 33.32
C ALA A 7 0.31 10.19 34.49
N GLY A 8 0.77 10.68 35.64
CA GLY A 8 -0.05 10.82 36.85
C GLY A 8 -0.47 9.48 37.46
N ARG A 9 0.33 8.41 37.23
CA ARG A 9 0.06 7.05 37.68
C ARG A 9 1.26 6.49 38.43
N GLU A 10 1.00 5.82 39.56
CA GLU A 10 2.02 5.16 40.36
C GLU A 10 2.15 3.66 40.04
N PRO A 11 3.36 3.08 40.08
CA PRO A 11 4.63 3.75 40.33
C PRO A 11 5.12 4.55 39.10
N ALA A 12 5.54 5.80 39.29
CA ALA A 12 5.98 6.67 38.20
C ALA A 12 7.05 6.04 37.29
N ALA A 13 7.97 5.25 37.87
CA ALA A 13 9.00 4.51 37.14
C ALA A 13 8.44 3.57 36.06
N LEU A 14 7.24 3.02 36.28
CA LEU A 14 6.57 2.14 35.35
C LEU A 14 5.77 2.92 34.30
N HIS A 15 5.21 4.08 34.64
CA HIS A 15 4.21 4.78 33.82
C HIS A 15 4.75 5.98 33.03
N ASP A 16 5.81 6.62 33.51
CA ASP A 16 6.26 7.89 32.94
C ASP A 16 7.20 7.72 31.74
N ARG A 17 7.64 6.50 31.42
CA ARG A 17 8.59 6.21 30.32
C ARG A 17 7.90 5.83 29.00
N ALA A 18 6.66 6.31 28.79
CA ALA A 18 5.81 5.95 27.66
C ALA A 18 5.68 4.41 27.43
N PRO A 19 5.38 3.62 28.47
CA PRO A 19 5.23 2.17 28.35
C PRO A 19 3.97 1.78 27.56
N GLY A 20 4.04 0.75 26.74
CA GLY A 20 2.88 0.44 25.92
C GLY A 20 2.98 -0.78 25.03
N TYR A 21 2.02 -0.87 24.14
CA TYR A 21 1.95 -1.86 23.07
C TYR A 21 1.49 -1.20 21.77
N GLY A 22 1.82 -1.82 20.64
CA GLY A 22 1.39 -1.38 19.33
C GLY A 22 0.19 -2.18 18.85
N ILE A 23 -0.76 -1.53 18.16
CA ILE A 23 -1.78 -2.22 17.36
C ILE A 23 -1.65 -1.74 15.91
N ALA A 24 -1.48 -2.69 15.00
CA ALA A 24 -1.62 -2.45 13.56
C ALA A 24 -2.97 -2.99 13.09
N ARG A 25 -3.77 -2.16 12.42
CA ARG A 25 -5.05 -2.55 11.80
C ARG A 25 -4.93 -2.44 10.28
N LEU A 26 -5.15 -3.56 9.60
CA LEU A 26 -5.13 -3.67 8.14
C LEU A 26 -6.56 -3.57 7.60
N HIS A 27 -6.89 -2.42 6.99
CA HIS A 27 -8.22 -2.20 6.43
C HIS A 27 -8.29 -2.74 5.01
N ARG A 28 -8.67 -4.02 4.87
CA ARG A 28 -8.67 -4.72 3.56
C ARG A 28 -9.47 -3.99 2.48
N ARG A 29 -10.59 -3.36 2.84
CA ARG A 29 -11.49 -2.65 1.91
C ARG A 29 -10.96 -1.30 1.44
N THR A 30 -10.16 -0.60 2.25
CA THR A 30 -9.65 0.74 1.91
C THR A 30 -8.16 0.73 1.58
N ARG A 31 -7.48 -0.42 1.78
CA ARG A 31 -6.01 -0.58 1.67
C ARG A 31 -5.23 0.41 2.55
N GLN A 32 -5.84 0.83 3.66
CA GLN A 32 -5.19 1.64 4.68
C GLN A 32 -4.63 0.76 5.79
N VAL A 33 -3.54 1.22 6.39
CA VAL A 33 -2.94 0.65 7.58
C VAL A 33 -2.98 1.70 8.67
N SER A 34 -3.68 1.40 9.76
CA SER A 34 -3.65 2.23 10.97
C SER A 34 -2.66 1.62 11.95
N LEU A 35 -1.64 2.38 12.30
CA LEU A 35 -0.67 2.02 13.34
C LEU A 35 -1.00 2.86 14.57
N ALA A 36 -1.08 2.24 15.74
CA ALA A 36 -1.44 2.90 16.99
C ALA A 36 -0.47 2.50 18.11
N ALA A 37 0.08 3.48 18.82
CA ALA A 37 0.87 3.24 20.04
C ALA A 37 -0.03 3.49 21.26
N TRP A 38 -0.25 2.45 22.07
CA TRP A 38 -1.17 2.47 23.20
C TRP A 38 -0.43 2.49 24.53
N PRO A 39 -0.87 3.30 25.52
CA PRO A 39 -0.38 3.18 26.88
C PRO A 39 -0.64 1.79 27.45
N ARG A 40 0.25 1.27 28.29
CA ARG A 40 0.12 -0.08 28.89
C ARG A 40 -1.18 -0.31 29.67
N TRP A 41 -1.82 0.77 30.14
CA TRP A 41 -3.03 0.73 30.97
C TRP A 41 -4.31 0.99 30.17
N ALA A 42 -4.20 1.26 28.87
CA ALA A 42 -5.35 1.55 28.05
C ALA A 42 -6.05 0.25 27.59
N ASP A 43 -7.38 0.26 27.61
CA ASP A 43 -8.24 -0.75 27.00
C ASP A 43 -8.95 -0.17 25.75
N PRO A 44 -8.55 -0.59 24.54
CA PRO A 44 -9.15 -0.14 23.29
C PRO A 44 -10.64 -0.46 23.16
N ASN A 45 -11.14 -1.46 23.89
CA ASN A 45 -12.57 -1.83 23.88
C ASN A 45 -13.39 -0.96 24.85
N ALA A 46 -12.75 -0.34 25.84
CA ALA A 46 -13.39 0.57 26.78
C ALA A 46 -13.49 2.02 26.25
N GLY A 47 -13.00 2.28 25.04
CA GLY A 47 -12.97 3.62 24.45
C GLY A 47 -11.76 4.47 24.84
N ASP A 48 -10.76 3.86 25.49
CA ASP A 48 -9.49 4.54 25.76
C ASP A 48 -8.81 4.97 24.46
N GLN A 49 -7.90 5.94 24.58
CA GLN A 49 -7.20 6.51 23.44
C GLN A 49 -5.73 6.05 23.39
N PRO A 50 -5.16 5.90 22.19
CA PRO A 50 -3.72 5.74 22.04
C PRO A 50 -2.99 7.03 22.46
N TYR A 51 -1.66 7.00 22.44
CA TYR A 51 -0.86 8.20 22.71
C TYR A 51 -1.22 9.36 21.76
N PRO A 52 -1.09 10.63 22.20
CA PRO A 52 -1.31 11.78 21.34
C PRO A 52 -0.54 11.69 20.02
N GLY A 53 -1.22 12.01 18.91
CA GLY A 53 -0.70 11.87 17.55
C GLY A 53 -0.84 10.47 16.95
N TRP A 54 -1.48 9.53 17.65
CA TRP A 54 -1.82 8.20 17.16
C TRP A 54 -3.35 8.02 17.09
N PRO A 55 -3.88 7.13 16.23
CA PRO A 55 -3.14 6.34 15.24
C PRO A 55 -2.61 7.18 14.08
N VAL A 56 -1.49 6.75 13.51
CA VAL A 56 -1.05 7.21 12.18
C VAL A 56 -1.69 6.28 11.14
N VAL A 57 -2.29 6.87 10.12
CA VAL A 57 -2.94 6.13 9.03
C VAL A 57 -2.19 6.40 7.74
N VAL A 58 -1.76 5.33 7.07
CA VAL A 58 -1.11 5.39 5.76
C VAL A 58 -1.87 4.52 4.77
N ALA A 59 -2.00 4.96 3.52
CA ALA A 59 -2.45 4.13 2.43
C ALA A 59 -1.30 3.24 1.94
N GLN A 60 -1.63 2.06 1.39
CA GLN A 60 -0.64 1.15 0.80
C GLN A 60 0.27 1.84 -0.23
N ARG A 61 -0.28 2.81 -0.97
CA ARG A 61 0.43 3.56 -2.01
C ARG A 61 1.33 4.67 -1.45
N ASP A 62 1.12 5.12 -0.21
CA ASP A 62 1.97 6.15 0.41
C ASP A 62 3.40 5.63 0.66
N ASN A 63 3.54 4.32 0.83
CA ASN A 63 4.85 3.65 0.90
C ASN A 63 5.61 3.68 -0.43
N TYR A 64 4.93 4.08 -1.52
CA TYR A 64 5.49 4.22 -2.85
C TYR A 64 5.58 5.71 -3.23
N GLY A 65 6.22 6.49 -2.35
CA GLY A 65 6.26 7.96 -2.35
C GLY A 65 7.04 8.64 -3.48
N ARG A 66 7.29 7.94 -4.60
CA ARG A 66 7.85 8.56 -5.81
C ARG A 66 6.71 9.17 -6.63
N ARG A 67 6.93 10.38 -7.15
CA ARG A 67 5.97 11.01 -8.07
C ARG A 67 6.13 10.40 -9.47
N ALA A 68 5.05 9.87 -10.03
CA ALA A 68 5.05 9.37 -11.40
C ALA A 68 5.33 10.52 -12.38
N THR A 69 6.12 10.23 -13.41
CA THR A 69 6.48 11.17 -14.49
C THR A 69 5.97 10.70 -15.84
N HIS A 70 5.64 9.40 -15.95
CA HIS A 70 5.07 8.78 -17.15
C HIS A 70 3.98 7.79 -16.72
N TRP A 71 3.16 7.36 -17.68
CA TRP A 71 2.04 6.46 -17.46
C TRP A 71 1.98 5.37 -18.53
N LEU A 72 1.55 4.19 -18.11
CA LEU A 72 1.13 3.12 -19.01
C LEU A 72 -0.38 3.25 -19.27
N PRO A 73 -0.90 2.63 -20.34
CA PRO A 73 -2.34 2.58 -20.59
C PRO A 73 -3.16 2.08 -19.40
N GLU A 74 -4.41 2.52 -19.30
CA GLU A 74 -5.33 2.03 -18.27
C GLU A 74 -5.51 0.52 -18.41
N VAL A 75 -5.18 -0.24 -17.36
CA VAL A 75 -5.44 -1.67 -17.31
C VAL A 75 -6.84 -1.88 -16.77
N VAL A 76 -7.68 -2.53 -17.57
CA VAL A 76 -9.06 -2.90 -17.23
C VAL A 76 -9.12 -4.42 -17.13
N VAL A 77 -9.51 -4.94 -15.98
CA VAL A 77 -9.54 -6.37 -15.69
C VAL A 77 -10.97 -6.88 -15.65
N GLU A 78 -11.21 -7.99 -16.34
CA GLU A 78 -12.51 -8.68 -16.36
C GLU A 78 -12.33 -10.11 -15.86
N GLY A 79 -13.30 -10.63 -15.11
CA GLY A 79 -13.26 -12.01 -14.58
C GLY A 79 -12.31 -12.25 -13.39
N MET A 80 -11.74 -11.19 -12.83
CA MET A 80 -10.95 -11.26 -11.59
C MET A 80 -11.14 -10.01 -10.73
N GLU A 81 -11.46 -10.22 -9.45
CA GLU A 81 -11.48 -9.15 -8.44
C GLU A 81 -10.13 -9.04 -7.75
N GLN A 82 -9.73 -7.81 -7.41
CA GLN A 82 -8.52 -7.50 -6.64
C GLN A 82 -7.23 -8.18 -7.16
N PRO A 83 -6.93 -8.08 -8.47
CA PRO A 83 -5.74 -8.69 -9.05
C PRO A 83 -4.46 -8.06 -8.48
N VAL A 84 -3.36 -8.79 -8.50
CA VAL A 84 -2.02 -8.25 -8.25
C VAL A 84 -1.42 -7.81 -9.57
N ILE A 85 -1.02 -6.55 -9.66
CA ILE A 85 -0.24 -6.01 -10.77
C ILE A 85 1.23 -5.89 -10.37
N GLN A 86 2.13 -6.30 -11.24
CA GLN A 86 3.56 -6.11 -11.13
C GLN A 86 4.07 -5.45 -12.40
N LEU A 87 4.79 -4.35 -12.25
CA LEU A 87 5.45 -3.67 -13.35
C LEU A 87 6.94 -3.98 -13.35
N VAL A 88 7.48 -4.31 -14.52
CA VAL A 88 8.91 -4.54 -14.74
C VAL A 88 9.39 -3.57 -15.81
N TYR A 89 10.49 -2.87 -15.53
CA TYR A 89 11.14 -2.02 -16.53
C TYR A 89 12.00 -2.87 -17.45
N GLU A 90 11.70 -2.90 -18.75
CA GLU A 90 12.33 -3.86 -19.66
C GLU A 90 13.83 -3.59 -19.88
N ALA A 91 14.26 -2.33 -19.79
CA ALA A 91 15.66 -1.98 -20.04
C ALA A 91 16.61 -2.55 -18.97
N THR A 92 16.15 -2.71 -17.73
CA THR A 92 16.96 -3.25 -16.62
C THR A 92 16.48 -4.63 -16.14
N GLY A 93 15.26 -5.02 -16.49
CA GLY A 93 14.59 -6.20 -15.94
C GLY A 93 14.14 -6.02 -14.49
N GLU A 94 14.24 -4.82 -13.92
CA GLU A 94 13.90 -4.57 -12.52
C GLU A 94 12.39 -4.43 -12.31
N ILE A 95 11.91 -4.98 -11.19
CA ILE A 95 10.55 -4.75 -10.73
C ILE A 95 10.45 -3.32 -10.22
N VAL A 96 9.58 -2.52 -10.84
CA VAL A 96 9.29 -1.15 -10.44
C VAL A 96 8.45 -1.17 -9.17
N TYR A 97 7.31 -1.87 -9.21
CA TYR A 97 6.51 -2.20 -8.04
C TYR A 97 5.57 -3.38 -8.28
N THR A 98 5.07 -3.93 -7.18
CA THR A 98 3.98 -4.90 -7.13
C THR A 98 2.88 -4.40 -6.20
N LEU A 99 1.63 -4.38 -6.66
CA LEU A 99 0.49 -3.84 -5.93
C LEU A 99 -0.72 -4.76 -6.07
N ARG A 100 -1.38 -5.09 -4.95
CA ARG A 100 -2.71 -5.72 -5.00
C ARG A 100 -3.76 -4.62 -5.15
N LEU A 101 -4.50 -4.66 -6.25
CA LEU A 101 -5.52 -3.68 -6.55
C LEU A 101 -6.75 -3.89 -5.65
N ASN A 102 -7.49 -2.81 -5.43
CA ASN A 102 -8.80 -2.83 -4.76
C ASN A 102 -9.94 -2.56 -5.75
N ASP A 103 -9.60 -2.51 -7.03
CA ASP A 103 -10.44 -2.15 -8.16
C ASP A 103 -10.02 -3.06 -9.34
N THR A 104 -10.86 -3.13 -10.36
CA THR A 104 -10.57 -3.80 -11.63
C THR A 104 -9.97 -2.85 -12.66
N ARG A 105 -9.91 -1.55 -12.37
CA ARG A 105 -9.30 -0.53 -13.21
C ARG A 105 -8.09 0.10 -12.55
N PHE A 106 -7.01 0.28 -13.29
CA PHE A 106 -5.81 0.92 -12.77
C PHE A 106 -4.97 1.57 -13.86
N VAL A 107 -4.58 2.83 -13.65
CA VAL A 107 -3.62 3.54 -14.52
C VAL A 107 -2.23 3.44 -13.88
N PRO A 108 -1.31 2.64 -14.44
CA PRO A 108 0.01 2.45 -13.85
C PRO A 108 0.91 3.66 -14.12
N GLY A 109 1.27 4.39 -13.06
CA GLY A 109 2.30 5.43 -13.12
C GLY A 109 3.70 4.82 -13.02
N VAL A 110 4.65 5.33 -13.81
CA VAL A 110 6.07 4.95 -13.82
C VAL A 110 6.96 6.21 -13.78
N PHE A 111 8.26 6.04 -13.64
CA PHE A 111 9.18 7.12 -13.26
C PHE A 111 10.17 7.54 -14.34
N GLU A 112 10.22 6.78 -15.42
CA GLU A 112 11.18 6.95 -16.50
C GLU A 112 10.48 6.62 -17.83
N PRO A 113 10.95 7.19 -18.95
CA PRO A 113 10.49 6.76 -20.27
C PRO A 113 11.02 5.36 -20.59
N GLY A 114 10.30 4.67 -21.48
CA GLY A 114 10.75 3.39 -22.04
C GLY A 114 9.62 2.38 -22.12
N ARG A 115 10.01 1.10 -22.16
CA ARG A 115 9.09 -0.03 -22.26
C ARG A 115 9.00 -0.79 -20.94
N TYR A 116 7.80 -1.28 -20.67
CA TYR A 116 7.46 -1.97 -19.45
C TYR A 116 6.70 -3.26 -19.75
N THR A 117 6.94 -4.25 -18.90
CA THR A 117 6.12 -5.45 -18.82
C THR A 117 5.13 -5.30 -17.68
N ILE A 118 3.84 -5.54 -17.98
CA ILE A 118 2.76 -5.63 -17.01
C ILE A 118 2.46 -7.10 -16.76
N ARG A 119 2.71 -7.57 -15.54
CA ARG A 119 2.22 -8.86 -15.05
C ARG A 119 0.99 -8.62 -14.19
N ILE A 120 -0.10 -9.29 -14.47
CA ILE A 120 -1.34 -9.10 -13.71
C ILE A 120 -2.07 -10.43 -13.48
N GLY A 121 -2.64 -10.62 -12.30
CA GLY A 121 -3.42 -11.82 -11.98
C GLY A 121 -3.31 -12.22 -10.51
N GLU A 122 -3.47 -13.53 -10.24
CA GLU A 122 -3.33 -14.11 -8.90
C GLU A 122 -1.94 -14.78 -8.75
N PRO A 123 -1.05 -14.24 -7.89
CA PRO A 123 0.30 -14.76 -7.73
C PRO A 123 0.33 -16.22 -7.28
N GLY A 124 1.27 -17.00 -7.83
CA GLY A 124 1.42 -18.42 -7.49
C GLY A 124 0.38 -19.34 -8.14
N THR A 125 -0.39 -18.83 -9.10
CA THR A 125 -1.35 -19.62 -9.89
C THR A 125 -1.13 -19.40 -11.40
N GLU A 126 -1.69 -20.28 -12.22
CA GLU A 126 -1.71 -20.12 -13.68
C GLU A 126 -2.65 -18.98 -14.14
N ARG A 127 -3.47 -18.42 -13.25
CA ARG A 127 -4.35 -17.27 -13.53
C ARG A 127 -3.56 -15.97 -13.46
N HIS A 128 -2.55 -15.85 -14.32
CA HIS A 128 -1.83 -14.62 -14.55
C HIS A 128 -1.68 -14.35 -16.06
N ARG A 129 -1.43 -13.09 -16.41
CA ARG A 129 -1.19 -12.60 -17.76
C ARG A 129 0.02 -11.70 -17.75
N GLU A 130 0.78 -11.75 -18.83
CA GLU A 130 1.93 -10.90 -19.05
C GLU A 130 1.75 -10.12 -20.36
N LEU A 131 1.93 -8.81 -20.30
CA LEU A 131 1.85 -7.89 -21.42
C LEU A 131 3.19 -7.17 -21.53
N THR A 132 3.92 -7.39 -22.62
CA THR A 132 5.28 -6.86 -22.82
C THR A 132 5.28 -5.71 -23.82
N GLY A 133 6.37 -4.95 -23.83
CA GLY A 133 6.63 -3.89 -24.80
C GLY A 133 5.76 -2.66 -24.63
N ILE A 134 5.10 -2.48 -23.48
CA ILE A 134 4.17 -1.38 -23.24
C ILE A 134 4.95 -0.09 -23.06
N VAL A 135 4.74 0.87 -23.95
CA VAL A 135 5.46 2.14 -23.98
C VAL A 135 4.84 3.11 -22.98
N ALA A 136 5.68 3.72 -22.15
CA ALA A 136 5.25 4.78 -21.24
C ALA A 136 5.12 6.12 -21.97
N ALA A 137 4.04 6.85 -21.65
CA ALA A 137 3.75 8.17 -22.19
C ALA A 137 3.78 9.24 -21.10
N GLU A 138 4.03 10.50 -21.46
CA GLU A 138 4.03 11.63 -20.51
C GLU A 138 2.64 11.97 -19.99
N GLU A 139 1.57 11.46 -20.60
CA GLU A 139 0.20 11.66 -20.14
C GLU A 139 -0.54 10.33 -20.12
N PRO A 140 -1.46 10.11 -19.16
CA PRO A 140 -2.34 8.95 -19.15
C PRO A 140 -3.14 8.85 -20.45
N GLY A 141 -3.11 7.68 -21.09
CA GLY A 141 -3.87 7.46 -22.32
C GLY A 141 -3.83 6.01 -22.80
N GLY A 142 -4.84 5.63 -23.59
CA GLY A 142 -5.01 4.25 -24.06
C GLY A 142 -5.60 3.32 -23.00
N MET A 143 -5.94 2.11 -23.43
CA MET A 143 -6.58 1.10 -22.60
C MET A 143 -6.07 -0.29 -22.99
N LEU A 144 -5.82 -1.13 -21.98
CA LEU A 144 -5.46 -2.54 -22.10
C LEU A 144 -6.52 -3.36 -21.34
N SER A 145 -7.31 -4.13 -22.08
CA SER A 145 -8.25 -5.08 -21.47
C SER A 145 -7.53 -6.41 -21.18
N VAL A 146 -7.69 -6.92 -19.97
CA VAL A 146 -7.17 -8.21 -19.54
C VAL A 146 -8.31 -9.04 -19.00
N VAL A 147 -8.70 -10.04 -19.79
CA VAL A 147 -9.83 -10.93 -19.46
C VAL A 147 -9.29 -12.22 -18.85
N PHE A 148 -9.84 -12.58 -17.69
CA PHE A 148 -9.66 -13.86 -17.04
C PHE A 148 -10.93 -14.69 -17.17
N GLU A 149 -10.77 -15.96 -17.51
CA GLU A 149 -11.82 -16.97 -17.42
C GLU A 149 -11.94 -17.52 -15.99
#